data_AF-A0A8T3VNM3-F1
#
_entry.id   AF-A0A8T3VNM3-F1
#
_cell.length_a   1.000
_cell.length_b   1.000
_cell.length_c   1.000
_cell.angle_alpha   90.00
_cell.angle_beta   90.00
_cell.angle_gamma   90.00
#
_symmetry.space_group_name_H-M   'P 1'
#
loop_
_entity.id
_entity.type
_entity.pdbx_description
1 polymer ?
#
loop_
_entity_poly.entity_id
_entity_poly.type
_entity_poly.pdbx_seq_one_letter_code
_entity_poly.pdbx_strand_id
1 'polypeptide(L)'
;MSKICNKCGKENPENLTFCENCGSLLLNSQESIKDSKKEIKRESFVLKDDFERIFRDYLPQREKYGTVASPIAYFIKEDLLADFSYLIDGQVPCTGTSATVGVGNLAHCPQLFFWGDYGCNLELMFMFIFKADMSGVYLSMRYSGRLDSDESLKIKRDVYQYCIREHFPEFEFLESIDLKSDTAYSISYEKSTIISKFYPKDNIPFDEDLIKDMNEFIECGKLLCKLKPLNDEELVKKVMKKV
;
A
#
# COMPACT_ATOMS: atom_id res chain seq x y z
N MET A 1 20.51 6.91 -31.80
CA MET A 1 19.40 7.80 -32.18
C MET A 1 18.67 8.24 -30.91
N SER A 2 17.62 9.05 -30.99
CA SER A 2 16.87 9.55 -29.82
C SER A 2 15.46 8.96 -29.78
N LYS A 3 14.90 8.78 -28.58
CA LYS A 3 13.53 8.30 -28.37
C LYS A 3 12.61 9.48 -28.04
N ILE A 4 11.49 9.59 -28.74
CA ILE A 4 10.46 10.56 -28.40
C ILE A 4 9.46 9.90 -27.45
N CYS A 5 9.28 10.50 -26.29
CA CYS A 5 8.27 10.08 -25.33
C CYS A 5 6.88 10.18 -25.95
N ASN A 6 6.20 9.05 -26.07
CA ASN A 6 4.83 8.95 -26.58
C ASN A 6 3.79 9.68 -25.71
N LYS A 7 4.13 10.01 -24.46
CA LYS A 7 3.24 10.67 -23.50
C LYS A 7 3.39 12.19 -23.47
N CYS A 8 4.63 12.70 -23.41
CA CYS A 8 4.88 14.14 -23.25
C CYS A 8 5.67 14.77 -24.41
N GLY A 9 6.03 14.00 -25.44
CA GLY A 9 6.74 14.50 -26.61
C GLY A 9 8.22 14.88 -26.38
N LYS A 10 8.77 14.64 -25.19
CA LYS A 10 10.18 14.93 -24.89
C LYS A 10 11.07 13.97 -25.69
N GLU A 11 12.11 14.52 -26.31
CA GLU A 11 13.21 13.75 -26.87
C GLU A 11 14.18 13.31 -25.77
N ASN A 12 14.50 12.02 -25.73
CA ASN A 12 15.32 11.37 -24.72
C ASN A 12 16.47 10.58 -25.37
N PRO A 13 17.62 10.44 -24.70
CA PRO A 13 18.68 9.53 -25.13
C PRO A 13 18.20 8.08 -25.31
N GLU A 14 18.77 7.36 -26.27
CA GLU A 14 18.38 5.97 -26.62
C GLU A 14 18.56 4.96 -25.49
N ASN A 15 19.57 5.18 -24.65
CA ASN A 15 19.92 4.30 -23.54
C ASN A 15 18.97 4.43 -22.34
N LEU A 16 17.98 5.33 -22.40
CA LEU A 16 17.03 5.49 -21.32
C LEU A 16 15.80 4.60 -21.51
N THR A 17 15.47 3.93 -20.42
CA THR A 17 14.26 3.12 -20.27
C THR A 17 13.04 4.02 -19.99
N PHE A 18 13.25 5.14 -19.31
CA PHE A 18 12.18 6.07 -18.88
C PHE A 18 12.45 7.51 -19.35
N CYS A 19 11.38 8.26 -19.59
CA CYS A 19 11.42 9.66 -20.00
C CYS A 19 11.95 10.54 -18.87
N GLU A 20 13.01 11.31 -19.14
CA GLU A 20 13.62 12.22 -18.15
C GLU A 20 12.70 13.37 -17.75
N ASN A 21 11.68 13.67 -18.57
CA ASN A 21 10.74 14.74 -18.29
C ASN A 21 9.52 14.28 -17.49
N CYS A 22 8.87 13.20 -17.91
CA CYS A 22 7.59 12.76 -17.32
C CYS A 22 7.63 11.37 -16.68
N GLY A 23 8.77 10.68 -16.73
CA GLY A 23 8.95 9.35 -16.13
C GLY A 23 8.20 8.20 -16.82
N SER A 24 7.55 8.43 -17.96
CA SER A 24 6.90 7.34 -18.71
C SER A 24 7.93 6.42 -19.36
N LEU A 25 7.61 5.14 -19.49
CA LEU A 25 8.43 4.19 -20.25
C LEU A 25 8.62 4.68 -21.70
N LEU A 26 9.85 4.57 -22.22
CA LEU A 26 10.17 4.92 -23.61
C LEU A 26 10.19 3.64 -24.46
N LEU A 27 9.12 3.42 -25.22
CA LEU A 27 8.97 2.25 -26.10
C LEU A 27 9.92 2.36 -27.31
N ASN A 28 10.58 1.25 -27.67
CA ASN A 28 11.43 1.18 -28.85
C ASN A 28 10.58 1.11 -30.13
N SER A 29 11.06 1.71 -31.22
CA SER A 29 10.33 2.01 -32.46
C SER A 29 10.01 0.81 -33.39
N GLN A 30 9.75 -0.38 -32.84
CA GLN A 30 9.32 -1.54 -33.64
C GLN A 30 7.95 -2.15 -33.26
N GLU A 31 7.15 -1.46 -32.45
CA GLU A 31 5.74 -1.85 -32.30
C GLU A 31 4.81 -0.76 -32.85
N SER A 32 4.46 -0.91 -34.12
CA SER A 32 3.46 -0.08 -34.78
C SER A 32 2.07 -0.40 -34.27
N ILE A 33 1.42 0.63 -33.71
CA ILE A 33 0.01 0.66 -33.32
C ILE A 33 -0.86 0.44 -34.57
N LYS A 34 -1.49 -0.73 -34.68
CA LYS A 34 -2.69 -1.01 -35.48
C LYS A 34 -3.22 -2.39 -35.10
N ASP A 35 -4.07 -2.44 -34.07
CA ASP A 35 -5.38 -3.08 -34.14
C ASP A 35 -6.04 -3.11 -32.75
N SER A 36 -7.22 -2.52 -32.74
CA SER A 36 -8.20 -2.42 -31.67
C SER A 36 -8.42 -3.71 -30.86
N LYS A 37 -8.41 -3.56 -29.53
CA LYS A 37 -8.98 -4.50 -28.53
C LYS A 37 -8.48 -5.95 -28.60
N LYS A 38 -7.16 -6.14 -28.64
CA LYS A 38 -6.55 -7.39 -28.22
C LYS A 38 -5.69 -7.14 -26.99
N GLU A 39 -5.88 -8.01 -26.00
CA GLU A 39 -5.06 -8.15 -24.80
C GLU A 39 -3.61 -7.78 -25.11
N ILE A 40 -3.18 -6.63 -24.62
CA ILE A 40 -1.76 -6.45 -24.37
C ILE A 40 -1.51 -7.40 -23.22
N LYS A 41 -0.98 -8.59 -23.54
CA LYS A 41 -0.16 -9.35 -22.59
C LYS A 41 0.99 -8.41 -22.24
N ARG A 42 0.76 -7.54 -21.25
CA ARG A 42 1.81 -6.75 -20.63
C ARG A 42 2.71 -7.80 -19.99
N GLU A 43 3.87 -8.02 -20.60
CA GLU A 43 4.89 -8.92 -20.11
C GLU A 43 5.19 -8.51 -18.65
N SER A 44 4.87 -9.42 -17.72
CA SER A 44 4.99 -9.34 -16.27
C SER A 44 4.99 -7.94 -15.65
N PHE A 45 3.83 -7.51 -15.16
CA PHE A 45 3.80 -6.59 -14.02
C PHE A 45 4.51 -7.25 -12.85
N VAL A 46 5.36 -6.49 -12.16
CA VAL A 46 5.99 -6.94 -10.93
C VAL A 46 5.86 -5.82 -9.92
N LEU A 47 4.96 -5.98 -8.96
CA LEU A 47 4.69 -4.98 -7.92
C LEU A 47 5.97 -4.64 -7.13
N LYS A 48 6.87 -5.61 -7.01
CA LYS A 48 8.22 -5.42 -6.49
C LYS A 48 8.98 -4.29 -7.20
N ASP A 49 9.01 -4.29 -8.54
CA ASP A 49 9.76 -3.29 -9.32
C ASP A 49 9.14 -1.89 -9.15
N ASP A 50 7.82 -1.82 -9.03
CA ASP A 50 7.12 -0.56 -8.77
C ASP A 50 7.43 -0.02 -7.36
N PHE A 51 7.51 -0.90 -6.36
CA PHE A 51 7.92 -0.51 -5.00
C PHE A 51 9.38 -0.04 -4.98
N GLU A 52 10.28 -0.76 -5.66
CA GLU A 52 11.68 -0.35 -5.84
C GLU A 52 11.80 1.02 -6.51
N ARG A 53 10.93 1.31 -7.49
CA ARG A 53 10.83 2.64 -8.10
C ARG A 53 10.41 3.72 -7.10
N ILE A 54 9.43 3.46 -6.23
CA ILE A 54 9.06 4.41 -5.18
C ILE A 54 10.26 4.68 -4.26
N PHE A 55 10.95 3.63 -3.80
CA PHE A 55 12.08 3.81 -2.88
C PHE A 55 13.20 4.65 -3.47
N ARG A 56 13.46 4.49 -4.77
CA ARG A 56 14.49 5.24 -5.49
C ARG A 56 14.08 6.68 -5.79
N ASP A 57 12.86 6.89 -6.27
CA ASP A 57 12.50 8.15 -6.92
C ASP A 57 11.70 9.11 -6.03
N TYR A 58 11.02 8.63 -4.98
CA TYR A 58 10.07 9.46 -4.24
C TYR A 58 10.71 10.64 -3.52
N LEU A 59 11.80 10.43 -2.78
CA LEU A 59 12.49 11.51 -2.07
C LEU A 59 13.10 12.56 -3.01
N PRO A 60 13.87 12.19 -4.07
CA PRO A 60 14.34 13.16 -5.06
C PRO A 60 13.22 13.96 -5.73
N GLN A 61 12.10 13.31 -6.04
CA GLN A 61 10.94 13.96 -6.66
C GLN A 61 10.24 14.90 -5.68
N ARG A 62 10.16 14.53 -4.41
CA ARG A 62 9.63 15.38 -3.35
C ARG A 62 10.50 16.60 -3.10
N GLU A 63 11.82 16.47 -3.14
CA GLU A 63 12.74 17.61 -3.06
C GLU A 63 12.63 18.53 -4.28
N LYS A 64 12.60 17.96 -5.48
CA LYS A 64 12.59 18.73 -6.73
C LYS A 64 11.26 19.41 -7.03
N TYR A 65 10.14 18.73 -6.81
CA TYR A 65 8.81 19.19 -7.21
C TYR A 65 7.89 19.50 -6.04
N GLY A 66 8.00 18.79 -4.92
CA GLY A 66 7.21 19.00 -3.69
C GLY A 66 5.70 18.74 -3.77
N THR A 67 5.14 18.55 -4.97
CA THR A 67 3.69 18.57 -5.20
C THR A 67 3.15 17.30 -5.83
N VAL A 68 1.83 17.11 -5.70
CA VAL A 68 1.09 15.99 -6.30
C VAL A 68 0.98 16.06 -7.82
N ALA A 69 1.56 17.08 -8.46
CA ALA A 69 1.71 17.19 -9.91
C ALA A 69 3.04 16.59 -10.41
N SER A 70 3.89 16.07 -9.52
CA SER A 70 5.17 15.46 -9.87
C SER A 70 5.02 14.15 -10.68
N PRO A 71 6.02 13.79 -11.50
CA PRO A 71 6.04 12.50 -12.19
C PRO A 71 5.81 11.29 -11.29
N ILE A 72 6.36 11.28 -10.06
CA ILE A 72 6.16 10.17 -9.13
C ILE A 72 4.71 10.09 -8.62
N ALA A 73 4.05 11.23 -8.43
CA ALA A 73 2.65 11.25 -8.02
C ALA A 73 1.74 10.64 -9.10
N TYR A 74 2.01 10.93 -10.38
CA TYR A 74 1.30 10.31 -11.49
C TYR A 74 1.53 8.81 -11.53
N PHE A 75 2.79 8.38 -11.47
CA PHE A 75 3.14 6.96 -11.48
C PHE A 75 2.39 6.19 -10.40
N ILE A 76 2.37 6.69 -9.16
CA ILE A 76 1.69 6.02 -8.05
C ILE A 76 0.16 5.95 -8.26
N LYS A 77 -0.46 7.04 -8.72
CA LYS A 77 -1.92 7.15 -8.84
C LYS A 77 -2.50 6.46 -10.07
N GLU A 78 -1.70 6.27 -11.11
CA GLU A 78 -2.18 5.77 -12.40
C GLU A 78 -1.53 4.43 -12.72
N ASP A 79 -0.21 4.41 -12.95
CA ASP A 79 0.51 3.24 -13.44
C ASP A 79 0.52 2.13 -12.36
N LEU A 80 1.11 2.41 -11.19
CA LEU A 80 1.17 1.46 -10.08
C LEU A 80 -0.23 1.06 -9.58
N LEU A 81 -1.18 2.00 -9.50
CA LEU A 81 -2.53 1.67 -9.05
C LEU A 81 -3.22 0.71 -10.03
N ALA A 82 -3.06 0.92 -11.34
CA ALA A 82 -3.63 0.03 -12.35
C ALA A 82 -2.99 -1.37 -12.26
N ASP A 83 -1.68 -1.42 -12.10
CA ASP A 83 -0.92 -2.68 -12.06
C ASP A 83 -1.24 -3.46 -10.78
N PHE A 84 -1.32 -2.76 -9.63
CA PHE A 84 -1.80 -3.33 -8.37
C PHE A 84 -3.23 -3.86 -8.47
N SER A 85 -4.14 -3.08 -9.06
CA SER A 85 -5.55 -3.48 -9.21
C SER A 85 -5.68 -4.72 -10.08
N TYR A 86 -4.93 -4.78 -11.18
CA TYR A 86 -4.90 -5.93 -12.06
C TYR A 86 -4.33 -7.17 -11.36
N LEU A 87 -3.24 -7.00 -10.61
CA LEU A 87 -2.59 -8.09 -9.90
C LEU A 87 -3.51 -8.74 -8.87
N ILE A 88 -4.24 -7.93 -8.08
CA ILE A 88 -5.05 -8.49 -6.99
C ILE A 88 -6.44 -8.95 -7.44
N ASP A 89 -6.89 -8.59 -8.64
CA ASP A 89 -8.21 -8.95 -9.16
C ASP A 89 -8.38 -10.48 -9.23
N GLY A 90 -9.45 -10.97 -8.61
CA GLY A 90 -9.72 -12.40 -8.46
C GLY A 90 -8.76 -13.19 -7.55
N GLN A 91 -7.68 -12.58 -7.05
CA GLN A 91 -6.68 -13.23 -6.20
C GLN A 91 -6.75 -12.82 -4.73
N VAL A 92 -7.20 -11.59 -4.45
CA VAL A 92 -7.41 -11.07 -3.09
C VAL A 92 -8.88 -10.65 -2.97
N PRO A 93 -9.64 -11.17 -1.98
CA PRO A 93 -11.01 -10.74 -1.74
C PRO A 93 -11.04 -9.26 -1.33
N CYS A 94 -11.37 -8.39 -2.29
CA CYS A 94 -11.44 -6.95 -2.09
C CYS A 94 -12.52 -6.32 -2.99
N THR A 95 -13.02 -5.16 -2.58
CA THR A 95 -14.09 -4.42 -3.25
C THR A 95 -13.56 -3.22 -4.05
N GLY A 96 -12.26 -2.92 -3.94
CA GLY A 96 -11.61 -1.88 -4.71
C GLY A 96 -10.22 -1.54 -4.17
N THR A 97 -9.57 -0.64 -4.90
CA THR A 97 -8.21 -0.16 -4.65
C THR A 97 -8.14 1.36 -4.80
N SER A 98 -7.16 1.99 -4.17
CA SER A 98 -6.83 3.40 -4.40
C SER A 98 -5.42 3.71 -3.91
N ALA A 99 -4.89 4.87 -4.30
CA ALA A 99 -3.59 5.34 -3.87
C ALA A 99 -3.67 6.82 -3.46
N THR A 100 -2.87 7.21 -2.47
CA THR A 100 -2.71 8.61 -2.08
C THR A 100 -1.24 8.96 -1.91
N VAL A 101 -0.89 10.13 -2.43
CA VAL A 101 0.44 10.74 -2.32
C VAL A 101 0.35 12.11 -1.66
N GLY A 102 -0.76 12.39 -0.94
CA GLY A 102 -1.06 13.70 -0.35
C GLY A 102 -2.05 14.54 -1.16
N VAL A 103 -2.36 15.71 -0.63
CA VAL A 103 -3.27 16.72 -1.22
C VAL A 103 -2.51 18.04 -1.32
N GLY A 104 -2.32 18.53 -2.54
CA GLY A 104 -1.46 19.69 -2.84
C GLY A 104 0.02 19.33 -2.82
N ASN A 105 0.54 19.00 -1.64
CA ASN A 105 1.94 18.58 -1.46
C ASN A 105 2.07 17.05 -1.44
N LEU A 106 3.26 16.56 -1.82
CA LEU A 106 3.60 15.17 -1.62
C LEU A 106 3.63 14.84 -0.13
N ALA A 107 2.90 13.80 0.26
CA ALA A 107 2.89 13.27 1.61
C ALA A 107 4.28 12.77 2.00
N HIS A 108 4.59 12.76 3.29
CA HIS A 108 5.79 12.11 3.78
C HIS A 108 5.74 10.60 3.51
N CYS A 109 4.57 9.99 3.70
CA CYS A 109 4.33 8.56 3.54
C CYS A 109 3.26 8.35 2.45
N PRO A 110 3.63 8.09 1.18
CA PRO A 110 2.67 7.70 0.15
C PRO A 110 2.05 6.34 0.49
N GLN A 111 0.85 6.08 -0.04
CA GLN A 111 0.04 4.93 0.33
C GLN A 111 -0.64 4.32 -0.89
N LEU A 112 -0.76 3.00 -0.85
CA LEU A 112 -1.58 2.19 -1.75
C LEU A 112 -2.50 1.34 -0.87
N PHE A 113 -3.80 1.34 -1.10
CA PHE A 113 -4.76 0.71 -0.21
C PHE A 113 -5.82 -0.06 -0.98
N PHE A 114 -6.41 -1.04 -0.29
CA PHE A 114 -7.48 -1.88 -0.79
C PHE A 114 -8.54 -2.08 0.29
N TRP A 115 -9.80 -2.16 -0.14
CA TRP A 115 -10.91 -2.44 0.77
C TRP A 115 -11.19 -3.93 0.77
N GLY A 116 -10.77 -4.60 1.83
CA GLY A 116 -10.97 -6.04 1.98
C GLY A 116 -12.45 -6.43 1.95
N ASP A 117 -12.75 -7.56 1.30
CA ASP A 117 -14.04 -8.23 1.40
C ASP A 117 -13.95 -9.36 2.44
N TYR A 118 -14.42 -9.06 3.64
CA TYR A 118 -14.42 -9.97 4.78
C TYR A 118 -15.82 -10.21 5.35
N GLY A 119 -16.87 -9.86 4.60
CA GLY A 119 -18.25 -10.29 4.87
C GLY A 119 -19.04 -9.49 5.92
N CYS A 120 -18.51 -8.40 6.47
CA CYS A 120 -19.29 -7.46 7.28
C CYS A 120 -18.68 -6.05 7.34
N ASN A 121 -19.41 -5.11 7.92
CA ASN A 121 -18.97 -3.73 8.10
C ASN A 121 -18.12 -3.61 9.37
N LEU A 122 -16.82 -3.85 9.26
CA LEU A 122 -15.85 -3.39 10.25
C LEU A 122 -15.18 -2.11 9.75
N GLU A 123 -14.73 -1.27 10.67
CA GLU A 123 -13.95 -0.07 10.35
C GLU A 123 -12.48 -0.43 10.09
N LEU A 124 -12.23 -1.42 9.22
CA LEU A 124 -10.88 -1.87 8.86
C LEU A 124 -10.46 -1.33 7.51
N MET A 125 -9.18 -0.94 7.42
CA MET A 125 -8.51 -0.59 6.16
C MET A 125 -7.21 -1.37 6.03
N PHE A 126 -6.91 -1.79 4.79
CA PHE A 126 -5.69 -2.51 4.43
C PHE A 126 -4.87 -1.66 3.47
N MET A 127 -3.58 -1.51 3.75
CA MET A 127 -2.73 -0.60 2.99
C MET A 127 -1.25 -0.94 3.04
N PHE A 128 -0.59 -0.72 1.91
CA PHE A 128 0.84 -0.48 1.84
C PHE A 128 1.13 0.98 2.22
N ILE A 129 1.90 1.18 3.29
CA ILE A 129 2.32 2.50 3.77
C ILE A 129 3.85 2.59 3.68
N PHE A 130 4.34 3.46 2.81
CA PHE A 130 5.78 3.66 2.62
C PHE A 130 6.32 4.54 3.74
N LYS A 131 7.45 4.14 4.35
CA LYS A 131 8.12 4.95 5.38
C LYS A 131 8.58 6.27 4.77
N ALA A 132 8.60 7.34 5.56
CA ALA A 132 8.96 8.66 5.05
C ALA A 132 10.41 8.79 4.58
N ASP A 133 11.30 7.95 5.10
CA ASP A 133 12.70 7.85 4.66
C ASP A 133 12.89 6.86 3.50
N MET A 134 11.79 6.28 2.99
CA MET A 134 11.77 5.26 1.94
C MET A 134 12.64 4.03 2.26
N SER A 135 12.89 3.73 3.54
CA SER A 135 13.68 2.55 3.93
C SER A 135 12.92 1.22 3.77
N GLY A 136 11.63 1.28 3.44
CA GLY A 136 10.75 0.13 3.24
C GLY A 136 9.28 0.51 3.29
N VAL A 137 8.42 -0.50 3.25
CA VAL A 137 6.97 -0.37 3.21
C VAL A 137 6.32 -1.36 4.18
N TYR A 138 5.23 -0.94 4.81
CA TYR A 138 4.41 -1.82 5.65
C TYR A 138 3.15 -2.24 4.89
N LEU A 139 2.81 -3.53 4.87
CA LEU A 139 1.41 -3.95 4.70
C LEU A 139 0.74 -3.85 6.07
N SER A 140 -0.28 -3.02 6.20
CA SER A 140 -0.92 -2.69 7.48
C SER A 140 -2.43 -2.91 7.42
N MET A 141 -2.97 -3.59 8.44
CA MET A 141 -4.39 -3.57 8.77
C MET A 141 -4.58 -2.59 9.92
N ARG A 142 -5.49 -1.63 9.77
CA ARG A 142 -5.72 -0.56 10.74
C ARG A 142 -7.19 -0.23 10.89
N TYR A 143 -7.51 0.50 11.95
CA TYR A 143 -8.80 1.16 12.05
C TYR A 143 -8.91 2.37 11.11
N SER A 144 -10.07 2.50 10.47
CA SER A 144 -10.44 3.62 9.60
C SER A 144 -11.08 4.79 10.35
N GLY A 145 -11.53 4.56 11.59
CA GLY A 145 -12.21 5.55 12.43
C GLY A 145 -11.32 6.74 12.79
N ARG A 146 -11.74 7.95 12.38
CA ARG A 146 -11.05 9.22 12.70
C ARG A 146 -11.53 9.89 13.98
N LEU A 147 -12.57 9.35 14.62
CA LEU A 147 -13.30 9.99 15.73
C LEU A 147 -13.04 9.33 17.10
N ASP A 148 -12.27 8.25 17.14
CA ASP A 148 -11.91 7.60 18.38
C ASP A 148 -10.81 8.37 19.12
N SER A 149 -10.88 8.38 20.46
CA SER A 149 -9.74 8.81 21.29
C SER A 149 -8.60 7.80 21.16
N ASP A 150 -7.37 8.25 21.49
CA ASP A 150 -6.19 7.37 21.52
C ASP A 150 -6.40 6.13 22.39
N GLU A 151 -7.10 6.27 23.52
CA GLU A 151 -7.41 5.16 24.43
C GLU A 151 -8.42 4.18 23.84
N SER A 152 -9.48 4.69 23.17
CA SER A 152 -10.46 3.85 22.47
C SER A 152 -9.79 3.03 21.36
N LEU A 153 -8.95 3.69 20.54
CA LEU A 153 -8.18 3.02 19.49
C LEU A 153 -7.26 1.95 20.07
N LYS A 154 -6.56 2.25 21.17
CA LYS A 154 -5.69 1.30 21.85
C LYS A 154 -6.44 0.05 22.31
N ILE A 155 -7.54 0.21 23.06
CA ILE A 155 -8.32 -0.94 23.55
C ILE A 155 -8.82 -1.80 22.38
N LYS A 156 -9.40 -1.15 21.37
CA LYS A 156 -9.89 -1.78 20.16
C LYS A 156 -8.80 -2.61 19.46
N ARG A 157 -7.63 -2.00 19.28
CA ARG A 157 -6.44 -2.62 18.69
C ARG A 157 -5.98 -3.84 19.49
N ASP A 158 -5.79 -3.66 20.80
CA ASP A 158 -5.25 -4.69 21.69
C ASP A 158 -6.19 -5.91 21.74
N VAL A 159 -7.51 -5.69 21.70
CA VAL A 159 -8.52 -6.77 21.63
C VAL A 159 -8.43 -7.53 20.30
N TYR A 160 -8.30 -6.83 19.18
CA TYR A 160 -8.15 -7.46 17.87
C TYR A 160 -6.83 -8.22 17.74
N GLN A 161 -5.72 -7.64 18.18
CA GLN A 161 -4.41 -8.29 18.24
C GLN A 161 -4.47 -9.57 19.06
N TYR A 162 -5.06 -9.51 20.27
CA TYR A 162 -5.26 -10.68 21.12
C TYR A 162 -6.02 -11.78 20.38
N CYS A 163 -7.14 -11.44 19.73
CA CYS A 163 -7.93 -12.43 18.98
C CYS A 163 -7.14 -13.07 17.84
N ILE A 164 -6.38 -12.26 17.09
CA ILE A 164 -5.57 -12.74 15.97
C ILE A 164 -4.49 -13.70 16.48
N ARG A 165 -3.73 -13.34 17.54
CA ARG A 165 -2.67 -14.23 18.09
C ARG A 165 -3.21 -15.56 18.59
N GLU A 166 -4.39 -15.57 19.20
CA GLU A 166 -4.97 -16.80 19.74
C GLU A 166 -5.46 -17.76 18.65
N HIS A 167 -5.81 -17.25 17.46
CA HIS A 167 -6.36 -18.05 16.37
C HIS A 167 -5.37 -18.32 15.23
N PHE A 168 -4.35 -17.47 15.09
CA PHE A 168 -3.27 -17.59 14.10
C PHE A 168 -1.90 -17.44 14.81
N PRO A 169 -1.54 -18.37 15.71
CA PRO A 169 -0.30 -18.27 16.49
C PRO A 169 0.98 -18.33 15.63
N GLU A 170 0.90 -18.94 14.45
CA GLU A 170 1.97 -19.03 13.46
C GLU A 170 2.11 -17.77 12.59
N PHE A 171 1.12 -16.87 12.60
CA PHE A 171 1.14 -15.67 11.78
C PHE A 171 2.03 -14.61 12.43
N GLU A 172 3.18 -14.36 11.83
CA GLU A 172 4.14 -13.37 12.31
C GLU A 172 3.75 -11.96 11.83
N PHE A 173 3.39 -11.10 12.78
CA PHE A 173 3.06 -9.70 12.51
C PHE A 173 3.62 -8.76 13.57
N LEU A 174 3.76 -7.50 13.18
CA LEU A 174 4.08 -6.37 14.03
C LEU A 174 2.80 -5.76 14.58
N GLU A 175 2.80 -5.48 15.89
CA GLU A 175 1.69 -4.81 16.60
C GLU A 175 1.80 -3.27 16.56
N SER A 176 2.95 -2.77 16.09
CA SER A 176 3.24 -1.34 15.92
C SER A 176 4.13 -1.11 14.71
N ILE A 177 4.08 0.10 14.18
CA ILE A 177 4.90 0.54 13.05
C ILE A 177 5.57 1.87 13.36
N ASP A 178 6.66 2.17 12.66
CA ASP A 178 7.36 3.45 12.72
C ASP A 178 7.49 3.96 11.28
N LEU A 179 6.77 5.02 10.96
CA LEU A 179 6.76 5.62 9.62
C LEU A 179 7.87 6.65 9.41
N LYS A 180 8.75 6.87 10.40
CA LYS A 180 9.87 7.83 10.35
C LYS A 180 9.41 9.25 10.01
N SER A 181 8.25 9.62 10.53
CA SER A 181 7.57 10.88 10.22
C SER A 181 6.89 11.43 11.45
N ASP A 182 7.03 12.73 11.68
CA ASP A 182 6.43 13.47 12.78
C ASP A 182 5.11 14.14 12.40
N THR A 183 4.60 13.91 11.18
CA THR A 183 3.33 14.50 10.76
C THR A 183 2.16 13.88 11.54
N ALA A 184 1.15 14.70 11.84
CA ALA A 184 -0.06 14.23 12.53
C ALA A 184 -0.74 13.05 11.84
N TYR A 185 -0.71 13.01 10.50
CA TYR A 185 -1.23 11.89 9.72
C TYR A 185 -0.44 10.60 9.94
N SER A 186 0.90 10.65 9.82
CA SER A 186 1.76 9.48 10.07
C SER A 186 1.58 8.94 11.49
N ILE A 187 1.57 9.82 12.50
CA ILE A 187 1.34 9.44 13.90
C ILE A 187 -0.04 8.78 14.07
N SER A 188 -1.08 9.30 13.42
CA SER A 188 -2.42 8.69 13.43
C SER A 188 -2.42 7.28 12.81
N TYR A 189 -1.63 7.07 11.76
CA TYR A 189 -1.51 5.78 11.09
C TYR A 189 -0.82 4.75 11.99
N GLU A 190 0.26 5.15 12.65
CA GLU A 190 0.97 4.32 13.64
C GLU A 190 0.04 3.92 14.78
N LYS A 191 -0.70 4.87 15.35
CA LYS A 191 -1.62 4.62 16.48
C LYS A 191 -2.77 3.68 16.15
N SER A 192 -3.32 3.78 14.93
CA SER A 192 -4.49 3.02 14.48
C SER A 192 -4.16 1.67 13.85
N THR A 193 -2.88 1.36 13.65
CA THR A 193 -2.42 0.07 13.13
C THR A 193 -2.76 -1.05 14.11
N ILE A 194 -3.38 -2.13 13.61
CA ILE A 194 -3.72 -3.34 14.38
C ILE A 194 -2.62 -4.37 14.20
N ILE A 195 -2.33 -4.73 12.97
CA ILE A 195 -1.23 -5.63 12.64
C ILE A 195 -0.52 -5.11 11.39
N SER A 196 0.75 -5.44 11.23
CA SER A 196 1.51 -5.09 10.05
C SER A 196 2.60 -6.08 9.72
N LYS A 197 3.02 -6.11 8.46
CA LYS A 197 4.22 -6.80 8.00
C LYS A 197 5.14 -5.78 7.35
N PHE A 198 6.44 -5.82 7.68
CA PHE A 198 7.42 -4.89 7.16
C PHE A 198 8.25 -5.52 6.04
N TYR A 199 8.35 -4.81 4.92
CA TYR A 199 9.21 -5.16 3.81
C TYR A 199 10.30 -4.09 3.67
N PRO A 200 11.55 -4.38 4.06
CA PRO A 200 12.64 -3.44 3.87
C PRO A 200 12.93 -3.28 2.37
N LYS A 201 13.36 -2.09 1.96
CA LYS A 201 13.56 -1.76 0.53
C LYS A 201 14.49 -2.74 -0.22
N ASP A 202 15.43 -3.36 0.49
CA ASP A 202 16.43 -4.27 -0.08
C ASP A 202 15.97 -5.74 -0.08
N ASN A 203 14.77 -6.04 0.44
CA ASN A 203 14.19 -7.38 0.50
C ASN A 203 12.67 -7.32 0.31
N ILE A 204 12.22 -6.74 -0.79
CA ILE A 204 10.81 -6.76 -1.19
C ILE A 204 10.50 -8.13 -1.81
N PRO A 205 9.46 -8.83 -1.32
CA PRO A 205 9.08 -10.12 -1.85
C PRO A 205 8.46 -10.01 -3.25
N PHE A 206 8.34 -11.15 -3.93
CA PHE A 206 7.66 -11.22 -5.22
C PHE A 206 6.14 -11.18 -5.06
N ASP A 207 5.44 -10.96 -6.15
CA ASP A 207 4.00 -10.74 -6.18
C ASP A 207 3.19 -11.90 -5.55
N GLU A 208 3.61 -13.14 -5.76
CA GLU A 208 2.96 -14.33 -5.16
C GLU A 208 2.96 -14.27 -3.62
N ASP A 209 4.07 -13.87 -3.02
CA ASP A 209 4.22 -13.71 -1.58
C ASP A 209 3.43 -12.49 -1.07
N LEU A 210 3.42 -11.38 -1.82
CA LEU A 210 2.60 -10.21 -1.46
C LEU A 210 1.10 -10.54 -1.49
N ILE A 211 0.65 -11.31 -2.49
CA ILE A 211 -0.74 -11.78 -2.59
C ILE A 211 -1.07 -12.71 -1.42
N LYS A 212 -0.18 -13.62 -1.07
CA LYS A 212 -0.34 -14.50 0.09
C LYS A 212 -0.51 -13.68 1.36
N ASP A 213 0.38 -12.72 1.60
CA ASP A 213 0.34 -11.86 2.78
C ASP A 213 -0.95 -11.02 2.83
N MET A 214 -1.41 -10.47 1.69
CA MET A 214 -2.69 -9.76 1.63
C MET A 214 -3.86 -10.66 1.99
N ASN A 215 -3.87 -11.91 1.51
CA ASN A 215 -4.92 -12.88 1.86
C ASN A 215 -4.91 -13.23 3.34
N GLU A 216 -3.74 -13.42 3.96
CA GLU A 216 -3.62 -13.65 5.42
C GLU A 216 -4.23 -12.49 6.23
N PHE A 217 -4.02 -11.25 5.79
CA PHE A 217 -4.64 -10.07 6.40
C PHE A 217 -6.17 -10.06 6.23
N ILE A 218 -6.68 -10.46 5.06
CA ILE A 218 -8.13 -10.59 4.84
C ILE A 218 -8.75 -11.68 5.72
N GLU A 219 -8.08 -12.81 5.90
CA GLU A 219 -8.53 -13.88 6.80
C GLU A 219 -8.59 -13.41 8.26
N CYS A 220 -7.64 -12.56 8.70
CA CYS A 220 -7.75 -11.89 9.99
C CYS A 220 -9.01 -11.01 10.08
N GLY A 221 -9.33 -10.25 9.03
CA GLY A 221 -10.57 -9.47 8.96
C GLY A 221 -11.83 -10.35 9.07
N LYS A 222 -11.87 -11.49 8.37
CA LYS A 222 -12.98 -12.46 8.43
C LYS A 222 -13.13 -13.08 9.81
N LEU A 223 -12.02 -13.41 10.47
CA LEU A 223 -12.03 -13.89 11.85
C LEU A 223 -12.67 -12.85 12.78
N LEU A 224 -12.20 -11.61 12.74
CA LEU A 224 -12.73 -10.53 13.59
C LEU A 224 -14.21 -10.27 13.32
N CYS A 225 -14.62 -10.36 12.06
CA CYS A 225 -16.01 -10.25 11.64
C CYS A 225 -16.90 -11.35 12.26
N LYS A 226 -16.39 -12.58 12.29
CA LYS A 226 -17.08 -13.74 12.88
C LYS A 226 -17.15 -13.64 14.40
N LEU A 227 -16.06 -13.26 15.06
CA LEU A 227 -15.97 -13.21 16.51
C LEU A 227 -16.69 -12.01 17.12
N LYS A 228 -16.71 -10.86 16.41
CA LYS A 228 -17.21 -9.57 16.92
C LYS A 228 -16.68 -9.26 18.33
N PRO A 229 -15.36 -9.30 18.55
CA PRO A 229 -14.79 -9.41 19.91
C PRO A 229 -15.00 -8.13 20.75
N LEU A 230 -15.26 -6.98 20.12
CA LEU A 230 -15.60 -5.75 20.85
C LEU A 230 -16.98 -5.79 21.52
N ASN A 231 -17.85 -6.72 21.14
CA ASN A 231 -19.15 -6.93 21.77
C ASN A 231 -19.06 -7.86 23.00
N ASP A 232 -17.89 -8.49 23.22
CA ASP A 232 -17.64 -9.36 24.37
C ASP A 232 -17.00 -8.54 25.50
N GLU A 233 -17.82 -8.09 26.45
CA GLU A 233 -17.35 -7.31 27.58
C GLU A 233 -16.34 -8.03 28.46
N GLU A 234 -16.45 -9.36 28.61
CA GLU A 234 -15.52 -10.12 29.43
C GLU A 234 -14.15 -10.19 28.77
N LEU A 235 -14.12 -10.42 27.45
CA LEU A 235 -12.90 -10.37 26.66
C LEU A 235 -12.24 -8.98 26.71
N VAL A 236 -13.02 -7.92 26.51
CA VAL A 236 -12.51 -6.54 26.60
C VAL A 236 -11.90 -6.29 27.98
N LYS A 237 -12.61 -6.63 29.07
CA LYS A 237 -12.09 -6.51 30.45
C LYS A 237 -10.85 -7.36 30.68
N LYS A 238 -10.76 -8.56 30.10
CA LYS A 238 -9.60 -9.46 30.19
C LYS A 238 -8.38 -8.85 29.53
N VAL A 239 -8.53 -8.28 28.33
CA VAL A 239 -7.44 -7.63 27.60
C VAL A 239 -6.98 -6.37 28.34
N MET A 240 -7.91 -5.54 28.81
CA MET A 240 -7.58 -4.33 29.58
C MET A 240 -6.84 -4.59 30.89
N LYS A 241 -6.99 -5.77 31.52
CA LYS A 241 -6.28 -6.16 32.75
C LYS A 241 -4.87 -6.70 32.52
N LYS A 242 -4.52 -7.04 31.27
CA LYS A 242 -3.19 -7.56 30.91
C LYS A 242 -2.20 -6.46 30.49
N VAL A 243 -2.69 -5.23 30.32
CA VAL A 243 -1.94 -4.01 29.98
C VAL A 243 -1.70 -3.18 31.23
#